data_AF-A0A520BJ55-F1
#
_entry.id   AF-A0A520BJ55-F1
#
_cell.length_a   1.000
_cell.length_b   1.000
_cell.length_c   1.000
_cell.angle_alpha   90.00
_cell.angle_beta   90.00
_cell.angle_gamma   90.00
#
_symmetry.space_group_name_H-M   'P 1'
#
loop_
_entity.id
_entity.type
_entity.pdbx_description
1 polymer ?
#
loop_
_entity_poly.entity_id
_entity_poly.type
_entity_poly.pdbx_seq_one_letter_code
_entity_poly.pdbx_strand_id
1 'polypeptide(L)'
;MNKIYKLLLGVQLLSFTAVAQTKTFTITENIQAGPKANYQLASRFSPNKLKKMVYSTSVDPHWLKLSNRFWYTFESPKGKFWYLVDPATKSKKIMFDNAKVAADITLIVRDPFDAEHLPLENLKFASDEKSITFEIKSTVDELKKDRKDKKAADSMQKKIYSFKYDLATTKLTEVANFSKPKPKPSWGSVAPDSSAIIFSRNYNLYWMDKENYKKAVKNEEDSTIVEHQLTKDGVKFYSYGSDGDGENNVENEKNNKKRRGAYVLWSPNAKYFVLDRTDSRKVKDLWVINSVTP
;
A
#
# COMPACT_ATOMS: atom_id res chain seq x y z
N MET A 1 58.46 17.22 -78.45
CA MET A 1 59.73 17.04 -79.21
C MET A 1 60.87 17.62 -78.41
N ASN A 2 61.98 16.89 -78.40
CA ASN A 2 63.35 17.28 -78.02
C ASN A 2 63.62 17.38 -76.50
N LYS A 3 64.29 16.39 -75.89
CA LYS A 3 65.71 15.99 -75.99
C LYS A 3 66.69 17.02 -75.39
N ILE A 4 67.53 16.47 -74.50
CA ILE A 4 68.95 16.76 -74.23
C ILE A 4 69.30 17.49 -72.93
N TYR A 5 69.86 16.68 -72.03
CA TYR A 5 71.06 16.84 -71.19
C TYR A 5 71.37 18.21 -70.58
N LYS A 6 71.70 18.18 -69.28
CA LYS A 6 73.06 18.54 -68.82
C LYS A 6 73.37 17.97 -67.43
N LEU A 7 74.56 17.38 -67.39
CA LEU A 7 75.28 16.86 -66.24
C LEU A 7 75.62 18.01 -65.27
N LEU A 8 75.36 17.84 -63.97
CA LEU A 8 75.86 18.74 -62.93
C LEU A 8 76.40 17.89 -61.77
N LEU A 9 77.71 18.05 -61.56
CA LEU A 9 78.50 17.36 -60.54
C LEU A 9 78.10 17.91 -59.16
N GLY A 10 77.41 17.10 -58.36
CA GLY A 10 77.05 17.43 -56.98
C GLY A 10 78.01 16.78 -55.99
N VAL A 11 78.81 17.58 -55.29
CA VAL A 11 79.53 17.16 -54.09
C VAL A 11 78.62 17.41 -52.90
N GLN A 12 78.17 16.37 -52.20
CA GLN A 12 77.68 16.50 -50.83
C GLN A 12 78.07 15.29 -49.97
N LEU A 13 78.90 15.63 -48.98
CA LEU A 13 78.99 15.13 -47.60
C LEU A 13 78.21 13.86 -47.24
N LEU A 14 78.98 12.85 -46.80
CA LEU A 14 78.51 11.64 -46.14
C LEU A 14 77.72 11.97 -44.86
N SER A 15 76.48 11.50 -44.80
CA SER A 15 75.74 11.27 -43.55
C SER A 15 75.46 9.77 -43.42
N PHE A 16 76.04 9.14 -42.40
CA PHE A 16 75.77 7.75 -42.03
C PHE A 16 74.30 7.59 -41.62
N THR A 17 73.55 6.74 -42.32
CA THR A 17 72.22 6.32 -41.89
C THR A 17 72.33 5.04 -41.06
N ALA A 18 72.20 5.17 -39.75
CA ALA A 18 72.02 4.04 -38.85
C ALA A 18 70.59 3.50 -39.02
N VAL A 19 70.45 2.28 -39.56
CA VAL A 19 69.15 1.60 -39.64
C VAL A 19 68.89 0.90 -38.31
N ALA A 20 68.11 1.53 -37.43
CA ALA A 20 67.62 0.87 -36.23
C ALA A 20 66.48 -0.08 -36.60
N GLN A 21 66.68 -1.39 -36.43
CA GLN A 21 65.59 -2.37 -36.48
C GLN A 21 64.71 -2.21 -35.24
N THR A 22 63.62 -1.46 -35.35
CA THR A 22 62.57 -1.46 -34.33
C THR A 22 61.77 -2.76 -34.45
N LYS A 23 62.00 -3.70 -33.53
CA LYS A 23 61.07 -4.81 -33.31
C LYS A 23 59.76 -4.22 -32.77
N THR A 24 58.73 -4.15 -33.60
CA THR A 24 57.38 -3.82 -33.15
C THR A 24 56.85 -4.99 -32.33
N PHE A 25 56.85 -4.85 -31.01
CA PHE A 25 56.08 -5.73 -30.14
C PHE A 25 54.62 -5.26 -30.17
N THR A 26 53.77 -5.98 -30.90
CA THR A 26 52.33 -5.76 -30.81
C THR A 26 51.87 -6.33 -29.47
N ILE A 27 51.63 -5.47 -28.48
CA ILE A 27 50.94 -5.86 -27.25
C ILE A 27 49.47 -6.04 -27.63
N THR A 28 49.05 -7.27 -27.91
CA THR A 28 47.62 -7.57 -28.01
C THR A 28 47.06 -7.55 -26.59
N GLU A 29 46.54 -6.41 -26.15
CA GLU A 29 45.69 -6.39 -24.96
C GLU A 29 44.46 -7.26 -25.24
N ASN A 30 44.42 -8.45 -24.64
CA ASN A 30 43.20 -9.20 -24.50
C ASN A 30 42.31 -8.44 -23.50
N ILE A 31 41.55 -7.47 -24.00
CA ILE A 31 40.52 -6.79 -23.22
C ILE A 31 39.46 -7.85 -22.88
N GLN A 32 39.56 -8.43 -21.70
CA GLN A 32 38.51 -9.30 -21.19
C GLN A 32 37.25 -8.45 -21.07
N ALA A 33 36.24 -8.74 -21.91
CA ALA A 33 35.00 -8.01 -21.94
C ALA A 33 34.45 -7.91 -20.50
N GLY A 34 34.34 -6.68 -20.00
CA GLY A 34 33.82 -6.42 -18.66
C GLY A 34 32.44 -7.07 -18.49
N PRO A 35 32.07 -7.48 -17.26
CA PRO A 35 30.82 -8.20 -17.03
C PRO A 35 29.63 -7.41 -17.60
N LYS A 36 29.00 -7.95 -18.65
CA LYS A 36 27.81 -7.34 -19.25
C LYS A 36 26.65 -7.50 -18.29
N ALA A 37 26.02 -6.38 -17.91
CA ALA A 37 24.84 -6.41 -17.06
C ALA A 37 23.74 -7.27 -17.69
N ASN A 38 23.36 -8.35 -17.02
CA ASN A 38 22.31 -9.25 -17.48
C ASN A 38 20.95 -8.78 -16.97
N TYR A 39 20.42 -7.74 -17.60
CA TYR A 39 19.13 -7.15 -17.24
C TYR A 39 17.96 -8.15 -17.35
N GLN A 40 18.07 -9.16 -18.22
CA GLN A 40 17.06 -10.21 -18.33
C GLN A 40 17.02 -11.10 -17.08
N LEU A 41 18.19 -11.44 -16.52
CA LEU A 41 18.30 -12.18 -15.28
C LEU A 41 17.84 -11.31 -14.10
N ALA A 42 18.27 -10.04 -14.03
CA ALA A 42 17.81 -9.09 -13.01
C ALA A 42 16.28 -8.91 -13.03
N SER A 43 15.65 -8.89 -14.21
CA SER A 43 14.18 -8.81 -14.37
C SER A 43 13.44 -9.99 -13.72
N ARG A 44 14.07 -11.17 -13.59
CA ARG A 44 13.48 -12.32 -12.85
C ARG A 44 13.35 -12.02 -11.35
N PHE A 45 14.22 -11.18 -10.80
CA PHE A 45 14.22 -10.74 -9.41
C PHE A 45 13.59 -9.35 -9.24
N SER A 46 12.79 -8.90 -10.21
CA SER A 46 11.97 -7.69 -10.02
C SER A 46 11.06 -7.85 -8.78
N PRO A 47 10.74 -6.77 -8.06
CA PRO A 47 9.95 -6.84 -6.83
C PRO A 47 8.63 -7.61 -6.99
N ASN A 48 7.96 -7.49 -8.14
CA ASN A 48 6.69 -8.19 -8.41
C ASN A 48 6.85 -9.70 -8.60
N LYS A 49 7.98 -10.17 -9.15
CA LYS A 49 8.27 -11.61 -9.27
C LYS A 49 8.79 -12.18 -7.96
N LEU A 50 9.64 -11.43 -7.24
CA LEU A 50 10.08 -11.80 -5.90
C LEU A 50 8.91 -11.98 -4.94
N LYS A 51 7.89 -11.11 -4.98
CA LYS A 51 6.66 -11.26 -4.17
C LYS A 51 5.92 -12.59 -4.38
N LYS A 52 6.10 -13.25 -5.53
CA LYS A 52 5.50 -14.56 -5.83
C LYS A 52 6.38 -15.75 -5.43
N MET A 53 7.65 -15.48 -5.11
CA MET A 53 8.66 -16.49 -4.77
C MET A 53 9.01 -16.48 -3.27
N VAL A 54 8.85 -15.32 -2.63
CA VAL A 54 9.14 -15.10 -1.23
C VAL A 54 7.83 -15.21 -0.46
N TYR A 55 7.70 -16.29 0.31
CA TYR A 55 6.59 -16.52 1.22
C TYR A 55 6.73 -15.66 2.50
N SER A 56 5.97 -15.99 3.55
CA SER A 56 6.04 -15.25 4.81
C SER A 56 7.43 -15.33 5.45
N THR A 57 8.07 -14.17 5.64
CA THR A 57 9.38 -14.03 6.31
C THR A 57 9.26 -13.51 7.74
N SER A 58 8.08 -12.99 8.11
CA SER A 58 7.77 -12.48 9.44
C SER A 58 6.35 -12.87 9.85
N VAL A 59 6.05 -12.69 11.12
CA VAL A 59 4.71 -12.87 11.69
C VAL A 59 4.09 -11.50 11.85
N ASP A 60 2.87 -11.34 11.33
CA ASP A 60 2.03 -10.16 11.53
C ASP A 60 0.89 -10.49 12.53
N PRO A 61 1.10 -10.23 13.83
CA PRO A 61 0.17 -10.64 14.88
C PRO A 61 -1.07 -9.75 14.92
N HIS A 62 -2.23 -10.36 14.73
CA HIS A 62 -3.53 -9.74 14.88
C HIS A 62 -4.12 -10.10 16.24
N TRP A 63 -4.02 -9.17 17.20
CA TRP A 63 -4.50 -9.37 18.57
C TRP A 63 -6.02 -9.43 18.65
N LEU A 64 -6.52 -10.35 19.46
CA LEU A 64 -7.92 -10.44 19.82
C LEU A 64 -8.27 -9.35 20.85
N LYS A 65 -9.57 -9.02 21.00
CA LYS A 65 -10.01 -7.83 21.76
C LYS A 65 -10.30 -8.12 23.23
N LEU A 66 -10.80 -9.32 23.52
CA LEU A 66 -11.21 -9.81 24.83
C LEU A 66 -10.10 -10.65 25.49
N SER A 67 -9.11 -11.12 24.73
CA SER A 67 -8.04 -11.98 25.24
C SER A 67 -6.67 -11.59 24.71
N ASN A 68 -5.61 -11.96 25.46
CA ASN A 68 -4.21 -11.82 25.04
C ASN A 68 -3.79 -12.86 24.00
N ARG A 69 -4.73 -13.39 23.23
CA ARG A 69 -4.45 -14.29 22.11
C ARG A 69 -4.32 -13.45 20.86
N PHE A 70 -3.53 -13.94 19.91
CA PHE A 70 -3.44 -13.31 18.60
C PHE A 70 -3.48 -14.39 17.53
N TRP A 71 -3.84 -13.97 16.34
CA TRP A 71 -3.72 -14.81 15.17
C TRP A 71 -2.77 -14.25 14.14
N TYR A 72 -2.26 -15.11 13.28
CA TYR A 72 -1.48 -14.68 12.14
C TYR A 72 -1.68 -15.63 10.97
N THR A 73 -1.39 -15.10 9.79
CA THR A 73 -1.34 -15.88 8.55
C THR A 73 0.11 -16.17 8.21
N PHE A 74 0.39 -17.37 7.75
CA PHE A 74 1.73 -17.75 7.31
C PHE A 74 1.64 -18.52 6.00
N GLU A 75 2.30 -18.00 4.98
CA GLU A 75 2.43 -18.64 3.69
C GLU A 75 3.74 -19.43 3.65
N SER A 76 3.68 -20.62 3.08
CA SER A 76 4.83 -21.51 2.89
C SER A 76 4.72 -22.18 1.51
N PRO A 77 5.74 -22.92 1.05
CA PRO A 77 5.63 -23.70 -0.18
C PRO A 77 4.48 -24.73 -0.18
N LYS A 78 3.94 -25.09 1.00
CA LYS A 78 2.80 -26.00 1.16
C LYS A 78 1.44 -25.30 1.15
N GLY A 79 1.42 -23.99 0.90
CA GLY A 79 0.22 -23.16 0.95
C GLY A 79 0.14 -22.24 2.16
N LYS A 80 -1.05 -21.66 2.33
CA LYS A 80 -1.35 -20.62 3.30
C LYS A 80 -2.07 -21.18 4.52
N PHE A 81 -1.55 -20.89 5.72
CA PHE A 81 -2.08 -21.38 6.98
C PHE A 81 -2.47 -20.24 7.91
N TRP A 82 -3.50 -20.47 8.72
CA TRP A 82 -3.99 -19.54 9.73
C TRP A 82 -3.78 -20.14 11.11
N TYR A 83 -3.01 -19.45 11.93
CA TYR A 83 -2.66 -19.89 13.28
C TYR A 83 -3.30 -19.01 14.33
N LEU A 84 -3.84 -19.63 15.36
CA LEU A 84 -4.23 -18.99 16.61
C LEU A 84 -3.18 -19.31 17.67
N VAL A 85 -2.66 -18.28 18.32
CA VAL A 85 -1.62 -18.38 19.34
C VAL A 85 -2.15 -17.86 20.66
N ASP A 86 -1.87 -18.62 21.71
CA ASP A 86 -2.04 -18.19 23.09
C ASP A 86 -0.66 -18.07 23.74
N PRO A 87 -0.15 -16.83 23.92
CA PRO A 87 1.12 -16.56 24.57
C PRO A 87 1.20 -17.04 26.02
N ALA A 88 0.07 -17.01 26.76
CA ALA A 88 0.06 -17.37 28.17
C ALA A 88 0.30 -18.88 28.36
N THR A 89 -0.29 -19.69 27.49
CA THR A 89 -0.12 -21.15 27.48
C THR A 89 1.00 -21.63 26.56
N LYS A 90 1.68 -20.71 25.85
CA LYS A 90 2.70 -20.99 24.82
C LYS A 90 2.19 -21.98 23.76
N SER A 91 0.89 -21.92 23.44
CA SER A 91 0.27 -22.85 22.51
C SER A 91 0.00 -22.20 21.15
N LYS A 92 0.18 -22.98 20.09
CA LYS A 92 -0.11 -22.59 18.70
C LYS A 92 -0.97 -23.66 18.07
N LYS A 93 -2.11 -23.28 17.48
CA LYS A 93 -3.05 -24.18 16.82
C LYS A 93 -3.43 -23.65 15.45
N ILE A 94 -3.69 -24.56 14.51
CA ILE A 94 -4.30 -24.22 13.22
C ILE A 94 -5.77 -23.88 13.48
N MET A 95 -6.29 -22.84 12.84
CA MET A 95 -7.68 -22.41 13.05
C MET A 95 -8.72 -23.33 12.43
N PHE A 96 -8.43 -23.87 11.25
CA PHE A 96 -9.35 -24.72 10.50
C PHE A 96 -8.58 -25.62 9.54
N ASP A 97 -9.22 -26.72 9.15
CA ASP A 97 -8.73 -27.57 8.08
C ASP A 97 -9.02 -26.91 6.73
N ASN A 98 -7.97 -26.52 6.01
CA ASN A 98 -8.07 -25.86 4.72
C ASN A 98 -8.82 -26.70 3.68
N ALA A 99 -8.65 -28.03 3.68
CA ALA A 99 -9.32 -28.91 2.71
C ALA A 99 -10.82 -28.95 2.97
N LYS A 100 -11.21 -29.06 4.25
CA LYS A 100 -12.63 -29.00 4.65
C LYS A 100 -13.25 -27.66 4.30
N VAL A 101 -12.57 -26.56 4.60
CA VAL A 101 -13.05 -25.21 4.29
C VAL A 101 -13.16 -25.00 2.78
N ALA A 102 -12.18 -25.42 1.98
CA ALA A 102 -12.23 -25.35 0.52
C ALA A 102 -13.43 -26.12 -0.05
N ALA A 103 -13.69 -27.33 0.46
CA ALA A 103 -14.82 -28.15 0.05
C ALA A 103 -16.17 -27.50 0.40
N ASP A 104 -16.32 -27.00 1.63
CA ASP A 104 -17.54 -26.33 2.08
C ASP A 104 -17.81 -25.04 1.29
N ILE A 105 -16.76 -24.24 1.00
CA ILE A 105 -16.88 -23.05 0.14
C ILE A 105 -17.27 -23.45 -1.28
N THR A 106 -16.61 -24.44 -1.87
CA THR A 106 -16.89 -24.93 -3.24
C THR A 106 -18.35 -25.39 -3.35
N LEU A 107 -18.88 -26.06 -2.33
CA LEU A 107 -20.27 -26.50 -2.27
C LEU A 107 -21.27 -25.34 -2.27
N ILE A 108 -20.94 -24.22 -1.63
CA ILE A 108 -21.82 -23.06 -1.51
C ILE A 108 -21.69 -22.14 -2.73
N VAL A 109 -20.46 -21.75 -3.08
CA VAL A 109 -20.17 -20.79 -4.15
C VAL A 109 -20.32 -21.42 -5.53
N ARG A 110 -20.18 -22.74 -5.65
CA ARG A 110 -20.19 -23.51 -6.91
C ARG A 110 -19.02 -23.18 -7.86
N ASP A 111 -17.94 -22.64 -7.29
CA ASP A 111 -16.65 -22.41 -7.96
C ASP A 111 -15.59 -23.37 -7.37
N PRO A 112 -14.62 -23.86 -8.18
CA PRO A 112 -13.54 -24.69 -7.68
C PRO A 112 -12.53 -23.87 -6.85
N PHE A 113 -12.30 -24.27 -5.60
CA PHE A 113 -11.27 -23.67 -4.75
C PHE A 113 -10.19 -24.68 -4.37
N ASP A 114 -8.94 -24.25 -4.45
CA ASP A 114 -7.78 -25.01 -3.97
C ASP A 114 -7.56 -24.78 -2.47
N ALA A 115 -7.29 -25.87 -1.74
CA ALA A 115 -7.06 -25.87 -0.30
C ALA A 115 -5.73 -25.19 0.09
N GLU A 116 -4.71 -25.28 -0.77
CA GLU A 116 -3.40 -24.68 -0.49
C GLU A 116 -3.41 -23.16 -0.73
N HIS A 117 -4.23 -22.70 -1.68
CA HIS A 117 -4.30 -21.31 -2.14
C HIS A 117 -5.68 -20.68 -1.93
N LEU A 118 -6.23 -20.82 -0.73
CA LEU A 118 -7.55 -20.26 -0.37
C LEU A 118 -7.56 -18.71 -0.46
N PRO A 119 -8.42 -18.10 -1.30
CA PRO A 119 -8.49 -16.65 -1.51
C PRO A 119 -9.34 -15.96 -0.44
N LEU A 120 -9.04 -16.23 0.85
CA LEU A 120 -9.76 -15.61 1.96
C LEU A 120 -9.38 -14.12 2.09
N GLU A 121 -10.35 -13.24 1.96
CA GLU A 121 -10.21 -11.80 2.17
C GLU A 121 -10.89 -11.36 3.47
N ASN A 122 -10.42 -10.25 4.05
CA ASN A 122 -11.04 -9.60 5.21
C ASN A 122 -11.32 -10.52 6.41
N LEU A 123 -10.45 -11.51 6.66
CA LEU A 123 -10.59 -12.41 7.80
C LEU A 123 -10.54 -11.62 9.11
N LYS A 124 -11.60 -11.75 9.92
CA LYS A 124 -11.74 -11.09 11.22
C LYS A 124 -12.40 -12.04 12.21
N PHE A 125 -12.04 -11.92 13.48
CA PHE A 125 -12.79 -12.57 14.55
C PHE A 125 -14.10 -11.82 14.81
N ALA A 126 -15.17 -12.56 15.05
CA ALA A 126 -16.40 -12.01 15.58
C ALA A 126 -16.18 -11.44 16.98
N SER A 127 -17.11 -10.61 17.45
CA SER A 127 -17.04 -9.97 18.77
C SER A 127 -16.99 -10.96 19.93
N ASP A 128 -17.44 -12.20 19.71
CA ASP A 128 -17.43 -13.29 20.70
C ASP A 128 -16.11 -14.08 20.72
N GLU A 129 -15.18 -13.83 19.80
CA GLU A 129 -13.92 -14.59 19.59
C GLU A 129 -14.09 -16.11 19.38
N LYS A 130 -15.31 -16.59 19.14
CA LYS A 130 -15.61 -18.01 18.91
C LYS A 130 -15.71 -18.36 17.44
N SER A 131 -15.95 -17.35 16.62
CA SER A 131 -16.10 -17.50 15.18
C SER A 131 -15.25 -16.50 14.43
N ILE A 132 -14.88 -16.88 13.21
CA ILE A 132 -14.21 -16.02 12.24
C ILE A 132 -15.17 -15.72 11.10
N THR A 133 -15.03 -14.53 10.54
CA THR A 133 -15.74 -14.09 9.34
C THR A 133 -14.72 -13.76 8.27
N PHE A 134 -14.96 -14.22 7.05
CA PHE A 134 -14.12 -13.91 5.90
C PHE A 134 -14.96 -13.82 4.63
N GLU A 135 -14.35 -13.27 3.59
CA GLU A 135 -14.99 -12.99 2.31
C GLU A 135 -14.28 -13.71 1.18
N ILE A 136 -15.05 -14.14 0.18
CA ILE A 136 -14.54 -14.81 -1.01
C ILE A 136 -15.21 -14.22 -2.24
N LYS A 137 -14.40 -13.90 -3.25
CA LYS A 137 -14.87 -13.46 -4.56
C LYS A 137 -15.17 -14.67 -5.43
N SER A 138 -16.40 -14.73 -5.95
CA SER A 138 -16.81 -15.72 -6.94
C SER A 138 -16.46 -15.30 -8.36
N THR A 139 -16.60 -16.22 -9.30
CA THR A 139 -16.56 -15.95 -10.75
C THR A 139 -17.82 -15.25 -11.27
N VAL A 140 -18.93 -15.32 -10.53
CA VAL A 140 -20.22 -14.70 -10.90
C VAL A 140 -20.15 -13.18 -10.76
N ASP A 141 -20.60 -12.45 -11.79
CA ASP A 141 -20.75 -11.00 -11.73
C ASP A 141 -22.10 -10.58 -11.14
N GLU A 142 -22.08 -9.56 -10.29
CA GLU A 142 -23.25 -8.90 -9.72
C GLU A 142 -23.21 -7.39 -9.95
N LEU A 143 -24.38 -6.77 -10.01
CA LEU A 143 -24.52 -5.32 -10.04
C LEU A 143 -23.99 -4.69 -8.75
N LYS A 144 -23.08 -3.73 -8.88
CA LYS A 144 -22.55 -2.97 -7.74
C LYS A 144 -23.65 -2.12 -7.08
N LYS A 145 -24.15 -2.58 -5.93
CA LYS A 145 -25.24 -1.93 -5.17
C LYS A 145 -24.85 -0.57 -4.56
N ASP A 146 -23.58 -0.41 -4.15
CA ASP A 146 -23.08 0.81 -3.52
C ASP A 146 -22.54 1.82 -4.55
N ARG A 147 -23.45 2.42 -5.31
CA ARG A 147 -23.11 3.48 -6.27
C ARG A 147 -23.08 4.83 -5.57
N LYS A 148 -21.91 5.50 -5.56
CA LYS A 148 -21.79 6.89 -5.09
C LYS A 148 -22.54 7.88 -5.98
N ASP A 149 -22.56 7.63 -7.30
CA ASP A 149 -23.23 8.48 -8.29
C ASP A 149 -24.34 7.72 -9.01
N LYS A 150 -25.61 7.98 -8.67
CA LYS A 150 -26.79 7.36 -9.31
C LYS A 150 -26.89 7.58 -10.84
N LYS A 151 -26.05 8.43 -11.42
CA LYS A 151 -26.04 8.81 -12.85
C LYS A 151 -24.97 8.09 -13.70
N ALA A 152 -24.04 7.34 -13.12
CA ALA A 152 -23.03 6.60 -13.90
C ALA A 152 -23.65 5.37 -14.61
N ALA A 153 -22.94 4.70 -15.53
CA ALA A 153 -23.37 3.44 -16.15
C ALA A 153 -23.09 2.23 -15.24
N ASP A 154 -23.96 1.21 -15.26
CA ASP A 154 -23.96 0.09 -14.31
C ASP A 154 -22.65 -0.67 -14.36
N SER A 155 -21.95 -0.69 -13.22
CA SER A 155 -20.67 -1.36 -13.06
C SER A 155 -20.91 -2.72 -12.43
N MET A 156 -20.47 -3.76 -13.13
CA MET A 156 -20.44 -5.12 -12.60
C MET A 156 -19.28 -5.26 -11.61
N GLN A 157 -19.48 -6.05 -10.56
CA GLN A 157 -18.43 -6.50 -9.65
C GLN A 157 -18.57 -8.00 -9.45
N LYS A 158 -17.47 -8.70 -9.18
CA LYS A 158 -17.56 -10.10 -8.77
C LYS A 158 -18.36 -10.22 -7.48
N LYS A 159 -19.29 -11.18 -7.44
CA LYS A 159 -20.11 -11.48 -6.27
C LYS A 159 -19.22 -11.88 -5.11
N ILE A 160 -19.38 -11.19 -3.98
CA ILE A 160 -18.64 -11.47 -2.76
C ILE A 160 -19.53 -12.26 -1.82
N TYR A 161 -19.11 -13.49 -1.52
CA TYR A 161 -19.73 -14.32 -0.49
C TYR A 161 -19.06 -14.03 0.85
N SER A 162 -19.87 -13.88 1.89
CA SER A 162 -19.39 -13.71 3.26
C SER A 162 -19.72 -14.95 4.06
N PHE A 163 -18.73 -15.49 4.75
CA PHE A 163 -18.86 -16.70 5.53
C PHE A 163 -18.59 -16.42 7.00
N LYS A 164 -19.28 -17.18 7.84
CA LYS A 164 -18.98 -17.34 9.26
C LYS A 164 -18.53 -18.78 9.50
N TYR A 165 -17.37 -18.94 10.14
CA TYR A 165 -16.85 -20.24 10.54
C TYR A 165 -16.74 -20.28 12.05
N ASP A 166 -17.39 -21.26 12.67
CA ASP A 166 -17.34 -21.49 14.11
C ASP A 166 -16.18 -22.44 14.45
N LEU A 167 -15.25 -21.98 15.28
CA LEU A 167 -14.00 -22.69 15.59
C LEU A 167 -14.23 -23.94 16.47
N ALA A 168 -15.31 -24.00 17.24
CA ALA A 168 -15.60 -25.11 18.14
C ALA A 168 -16.37 -26.22 17.42
N THR A 169 -17.34 -25.86 16.60
CA THR A 169 -18.20 -26.81 15.86
C THR A 169 -17.63 -27.17 14.49
N THR A 170 -16.59 -26.48 14.03
CA THR A 170 -15.99 -26.63 12.69
C THR A 170 -16.98 -26.47 11.54
N LYS A 171 -18.01 -25.64 11.77
CA LYS A 171 -19.12 -25.44 10.84
C LYS A 171 -18.97 -24.12 10.08
N LEU A 172 -19.00 -24.20 8.75
CA LEU A 172 -19.10 -23.05 7.85
C LEU A 172 -20.56 -22.73 7.56
N THR A 173 -20.93 -21.46 7.65
CA THR A 173 -22.25 -20.95 7.27
C THR A 173 -22.11 -19.70 6.41
N GLU A 174 -22.84 -19.63 5.30
CA GLU A 174 -22.96 -18.40 4.51
C GLU A 174 -23.79 -17.36 5.26
N VAL A 175 -23.30 -16.12 5.29
CA VAL A 175 -24.04 -14.97 5.77
C VAL A 175 -24.62 -14.25 4.56
N ALA A 176 -25.85 -14.61 4.20
CA ALA A 176 -26.56 -14.00 3.08
C ALA A 176 -26.73 -12.49 3.30
N ASN A 177 -26.54 -11.70 2.23
CA ASN A 177 -26.69 -10.24 2.23
C ASN A 177 -25.81 -9.49 3.25
N PHE A 178 -24.61 -9.99 3.53
CA PHE A 178 -23.66 -9.25 4.36
C PHE A 178 -23.29 -7.91 3.69
N SER A 179 -23.78 -6.81 4.27
CA SER A 179 -23.35 -5.47 3.89
C SER A 179 -22.19 -5.06 4.78
N LYS A 180 -21.05 -4.72 4.15
CA LYS A 180 -19.90 -4.19 4.86
C LYS A 180 -20.33 -2.93 5.61
N PRO A 181 -20.08 -2.83 6.93
CA PRO A 181 -20.27 -1.56 7.61
C PRO A 181 -19.41 -0.51 6.89
N LYS A 182 -19.99 0.67 6.64
CA LYS A 182 -19.25 1.77 6.01
C LYS A 182 -17.92 1.94 6.74
N PRO A 183 -16.80 2.04 6.01
CA PRO A 183 -15.50 2.24 6.65
C PRO A 183 -15.56 3.51 7.49
N LYS A 184 -14.89 3.48 8.64
CA LYS A 184 -14.77 4.66 9.49
C LYS A 184 -14.10 5.76 8.66
N PRO A 185 -14.63 7.00 8.67
CA PRO A 185 -14.00 8.10 7.96
C PRO A 185 -12.56 8.30 8.42
N SER A 186 -11.63 8.43 7.47
CA SER A 186 -10.20 8.56 7.74
C SER A 186 -9.82 9.88 8.42
N TRP A 187 -10.69 10.89 8.35
CA TRP A 187 -10.43 12.21 8.89
C TRP A 187 -10.62 12.31 10.41
N GLY A 188 -11.38 11.40 11.03
CA GLY A 188 -11.76 11.50 12.44
C GLY A 188 -10.87 10.66 13.34
N SER A 189 -10.11 11.31 14.23
CA SER A 189 -9.38 10.64 15.30
C SER A 189 -10.28 10.47 16.52
N VAL A 190 -10.68 9.23 16.81
CA VAL A 190 -11.63 8.89 17.88
C VAL A 190 -10.89 8.66 19.20
N ALA A 191 -11.35 9.31 20.27
CA ALA A 191 -10.85 9.09 21.62
C ALA A 191 -11.01 7.62 22.05
N PRO A 192 -10.15 7.08 22.95
CA PRO A 192 -10.24 5.70 23.42
C PRO A 192 -11.61 5.32 24.03
N ASP A 193 -12.26 6.26 24.72
CA ASP A 193 -13.61 6.10 25.29
C ASP A 193 -14.75 6.46 24.31
N SER A 194 -14.38 6.89 23.09
CA SER A 194 -15.28 7.44 22.07
C SER A 194 -16.06 8.69 22.48
N SER A 195 -15.61 9.45 23.48
CA SER A 195 -16.28 10.68 23.94
C SER A 195 -16.16 11.83 22.93
N ALA A 196 -14.98 11.97 22.33
CA ALA A 196 -14.66 13.03 21.39
C ALA A 196 -14.00 12.48 20.12
N ILE A 197 -14.30 13.11 18.99
CA ILE A 197 -13.66 12.86 17.70
C ILE A 197 -13.03 14.16 17.24
N ILE A 198 -11.70 14.16 17.11
CA ILE A 198 -10.92 15.31 16.63
C ILE A 198 -10.70 15.20 15.13
N PHE A 199 -10.84 16.33 14.46
CA PHE A 199 -10.56 16.48 13.04
C PHE A 199 -10.09 17.89 12.73
N SER A 200 -9.60 18.11 11.52
CA SER A 200 -9.24 19.45 11.05
C SER A 200 -10.21 19.94 9.97
N ARG A 201 -10.47 21.24 9.96
CA ARG A 201 -11.20 21.95 8.90
C ARG A 201 -10.63 23.34 8.79
N ASN A 202 -10.44 23.85 7.57
CA ASN A 202 -9.85 25.16 7.34
C ASN A 202 -8.55 25.36 8.16
N TYR A 203 -7.67 24.35 8.15
CA TYR A 203 -6.42 24.29 8.91
C TYR A 203 -6.51 24.35 10.44
N ASN A 204 -7.72 24.42 11.01
CA ASN A 204 -7.98 24.51 12.45
C ASN A 204 -8.52 23.19 13.01
N LEU A 205 -8.38 23.00 14.32
CA LEU A 205 -8.93 21.84 15.02
C LEU A 205 -10.38 22.05 15.38
N TYR A 206 -11.14 20.98 15.19
CA TYR A 206 -12.52 20.86 15.60
C TYR A 206 -12.72 19.53 16.31
N TRP A 207 -13.76 19.47 17.13
CA TRP A 207 -14.20 18.26 17.78
C TRP A 207 -15.72 18.08 17.65
N MET A 208 -16.17 16.84 17.72
CA MET A 208 -17.58 16.48 17.82
C MET A 208 -17.76 15.26 18.73
N ASP A 209 -18.98 15.07 19.22
CA ASP A 209 -19.35 13.88 19.98
C ASP A 209 -19.59 12.64 19.10
N LYS A 210 -19.80 11.50 19.76
CA LYS A 210 -20.07 10.20 19.14
C LYS A 210 -21.35 10.16 18.29
N GLU A 211 -22.38 10.92 18.67
CA GLU A 211 -23.68 10.90 17.99
C GLU A 211 -23.59 11.64 16.67
N ASN A 212 -23.00 12.83 16.69
CA ASN A 212 -22.65 13.63 15.53
C ASN A 212 -21.68 12.89 14.60
N TYR A 213 -20.70 12.18 15.15
CA TYR A 213 -19.82 11.32 14.35
C TYR A 213 -20.58 10.18 13.64
N LYS A 214 -21.53 9.53 14.30
CA LYS A 214 -22.37 8.49 13.65
C LYS A 214 -23.21 9.06 12.52
N LYS A 215 -23.69 10.29 12.63
CA LYS A 215 -24.37 10.99 11.53
C LYS A 215 -23.40 11.24 10.37
N ALA A 216 -22.21 11.77 10.67
CA ALA A 216 -21.16 12.02 9.67
C ALA A 216 -20.75 10.75 8.90
N VAL A 217 -20.68 9.59 9.56
CA VAL A 217 -20.39 8.29 8.93
C VAL A 217 -21.50 7.89 7.93
N LYS A 218 -22.76 8.24 8.21
CA LYS A 218 -23.89 7.95 7.31
C LYS A 218 -23.92 8.94 6.15
N ASN A 219 -23.84 10.23 6.45
CA ASN A 219 -23.83 11.35 5.52
C ASN A 219 -22.89 12.44 6.04
N GLU A 220 -21.80 12.71 5.32
CA GLU A 220 -20.79 13.69 5.75
C GLU A 220 -21.31 15.13 5.70
N GLU A 221 -22.22 15.44 4.79
CA GLU A 221 -22.75 16.79 4.55
C GLU A 221 -24.07 17.04 5.30
N ASP A 222 -24.36 16.25 6.34
CA ASP A 222 -25.55 16.42 7.17
C ASP A 222 -25.48 17.72 7.98
N SER A 223 -26.44 18.62 7.77
CA SER A 223 -26.52 19.93 8.42
C SER A 223 -26.85 19.87 9.91
N THR A 224 -27.29 18.70 10.41
CA THR A 224 -27.58 18.49 11.84
C THR A 224 -26.35 18.12 12.67
N ILE A 225 -25.17 18.04 12.04
CA ILE A 225 -23.90 17.76 12.71
C ILE A 225 -23.41 19.02 13.41
N VAL A 226 -23.30 18.95 14.73
CA VAL A 226 -22.71 20.02 15.53
C VAL A 226 -21.21 19.78 15.68
N GLU A 227 -20.42 20.82 15.39
CA GLU A 227 -18.97 20.82 15.46
C GLU A 227 -18.50 21.97 16.36
N HIS A 228 -17.47 21.73 17.16
CA HIS A 228 -16.93 22.69 18.09
C HIS A 228 -15.48 23.01 17.73
N GLN A 229 -15.19 24.29 17.48
CA GLN A 229 -13.86 24.75 17.13
C GLN A 229 -12.95 24.85 18.37
N LEU A 230 -11.74 24.29 18.30
CA LEU A 230 -10.73 24.37 19.36
C LEU A 230 -9.68 25.45 19.09
N THR A 231 -9.26 25.61 17.83
CA THR A 231 -8.18 26.54 17.45
C THR A 231 -8.64 27.50 16.35
N LYS A 232 -7.99 28.68 16.26
CA LYS A 232 -8.39 29.77 15.34
C LYS A 232 -7.24 30.36 14.52
N ASP A 233 -6.00 29.96 14.81
CA ASP A 233 -4.76 30.45 14.22
C ASP A 233 -4.19 29.52 13.14
N GLY A 234 -4.94 28.48 12.75
CA GLY A 234 -4.59 27.58 11.66
C GLY A 234 -4.59 28.28 10.31
N VAL A 235 -3.50 28.15 9.56
CA VAL A 235 -3.33 28.72 8.22
C VAL A 235 -2.60 27.72 7.31
N LYS A 236 -2.60 27.97 5.99
CA LYS A 236 -1.83 27.17 5.03
C LYS A 236 -0.35 27.13 5.44
N PHE A 237 0.29 25.97 5.31
CA PHE A 237 1.67 25.69 5.75
C PHE A 237 1.93 25.81 7.26
N TYR A 238 0.88 26.00 8.07
CA TYR A 238 0.93 25.92 9.52
C TYR A 238 -0.42 25.42 10.01
N SER A 239 -0.80 24.22 9.57
CA SER A 239 -2.10 23.59 9.85
C SER A 239 -2.04 22.69 11.08
N TYR A 240 -3.17 22.51 11.75
CA TYR A 240 -3.29 21.54 12.85
C TYR A 240 -3.59 20.09 12.39
N GLY A 241 -3.74 19.88 11.09
CA GLY A 241 -4.01 18.59 10.48
C GLY A 241 -3.54 18.58 9.03
N SER A 242 -4.09 17.70 8.21
CA SER A 242 -3.73 17.62 6.78
C SER A 242 -3.97 18.96 6.07
N ASP A 243 -2.92 19.47 5.44
CA ASP A 243 -2.92 20.69 4.64
C ASP A 243 -3.18 20.46 3.14
N GLY A 244 -3.44 19.21 2.74
CA GLY A 244 -3.71 18.83 1.35
C GLY A 244 -2.50 18.28 0.61
N ASP A 245 -1.54 17.68 1.30
CA ASP A 245 -0.42 16.93 0.69
C ASP A 245 -0.90 16.04 -0.48
N GLY A 246 -0.32 16.26 -1.66
CA GLY A 246 -0.65 15.54 -2.90
C GLY A 246 -1.85 16.10 -3.68
N GLU A 247 -2.52 17.14 -3.19
CA GLU A 247 -3.57 17.85 -3.92
C GLU A 247 -2.98 19.03 -4.73
N ASN A 248 -3.57 19.34 -5.87
CA ASN A 248 -3.24 20.58 -6.59
C ASN A 248 -3.87 21.80 -5.89
N ASN A 249 -3.45 23.02 -6.28
CA ASN A 249 -3.90 24.25 -5.62
C ASN A 249 -5.44 24.40 -5.61
N VAL A 250 -6.12 24.07 -6.71
CA VAL A 250 -7.58 24.23 -6.86
C VAL A 250 -8.33 23.21 -5.99
N GLU A 251 -7.88 21.96 -5.99
CA GLU A 251 -8.46 20.90 -5.15
C GLU A 251 -8.25 21.20 -3.67
N ASN A 252 -7.08 21.69 -3.29
CA ASN A 252 -6.76 21.99 -1.90
C ASN A 252 -7.69 23.07 -1.34
N GLU A 253 -7.92 24.17 -2.07
CA GLU A 253 -8.85 25.22 -1.64
C GLU A 253 -10.29 24.70 -1.44
N LYS A 254 -10.74 23.79 -2.30
CA LYS A 254 -12.06 23.17 -2.21
C LYS A 254 -12.14 22.17 -1.05
N ASN A 255 -11.16 21.28 -0.92
CA ASN A 255 -11.16 20.19 0.04
C ASN A 255 -10.83 20.65 1.46
N ASN A 256 -10.16 21.80 1.63
CA ASN A 256 -9.87 22.36 2.95
C ASN A 256 -11.12 22.77 3.73
N LYS A 257 -12.23 23.06 3.02
CA LYS A 257 -13.55 23.31 3.63
C LYS A 257 -14.18 22.04 4.20
N LYS A 258 -13.74 20.86 3.74
CA LYS A 258 -14.21 19.56 4.23
C LYS A 258 -13.45 19.13 5.48
N ARG A 259 -13.94 18.08 6.15
CA ARG A 259 -13.23 17.47 7.28
C ARG A 259 -11.99 16.75 6.78
N ARG A 260 -10.86 17.04 7.40
CA ARG A 260 -9.55 16.45 7.13
C ARG A 260 -8.99 15.78 8.37
N GLY A 261 -8.05 14.86 8.17
CA GLY A 261 -7.35 14.17 9.25
C GLY A 261 -6.65 15.15 10.18
N ALA A 262 -6.90 15.02 11.48
CA ALA A 262 -6.02 15.59 12.51
C ALA A 262 -5.21 14.44 13.12
N TYR A 263 -3.89 14.53 13.01
CA TYR A 263 -2.97 13.48 13.46
C TYR A 263 -2.70 13.61 14.96
N VAL A 264 -3.74 13.39 15.77
CA VAL A 264 -3.64 13.46 17.24
C VAL A 264 -3.36 12.08 17.84
N LEU A 265 -2.56 12.06 18.89
CA LEU A 265 -2.33 10.91 19.76
C LEU A 265 -3.08 11.12 21.07
N TRP A 266 -4.00 10.20 21.38
CA TRP A 266 -4.80 10.28 22.59
C TRP A 266 -4.11 9.65 23.79
N SER A 267 -4.27 10.29 24.95
CA SER A 267 -3.99 9.65 26.24
C SER A 267 -4.93 8.46 26.47
N PRO A 268 -4.48 7.39 27.16
CA PRO A 268 -5.31 6.20 27.40
C PRO A 268 -6.62 6.48 28.14
N ASN A 269 -6.64 7.53 28.97
CA ASN A 269 -7.83 7.95 29.72
C ASN A 269 -8.72 8.96 28.97
N ALA A 270 -8.43 9.22 27.68
CA ALA A 270 -9.16 10.14 26.82
C ALA A 270 -9.23 11.62 27.28
N LYS A 271 -8.46 12.02 28.29
CA LYS A 271 -8.53 13.40 28.84
C LYS A 271 -7.68 14.40 28.06
N TYR A 272 -6.57 13.93 27.51
CA TYR A 272 -5.61 14.74 26.78
C TYR A 272 -5.32 14.11 25.42
N PHE A 273 -4.93 14.94 24.46
CA PHE A 273 -4.30 14.51 23.23
C PHE A 273 -3.10 15.41 22.95
N VAL A 274 -2.16 14.87 22.19
CA VAL A 274 -1.00 15.61 21.68
C VAL A 274 -0.99 15.55 20.16
N LEU A 275 -0.41 16.55 19.52
CA LEU A 275 -0.19 16.59 18.09
C LEU A 275 1.09 17.36 17.81
N ASP A 276 1.73 17.02 16.70
CA ASP A 276 2.86 17.75 16.18
C ASP A 276 2.39 18.70 15.07
N ARG A 277 2.91 19.92 15.07
CA ARG A 277 2.60 20.95 14.09
C ARG A 277 3.89 21.47 13.49
N THR A 278 3.96 21.46 12.16
CA THR A 278 5.11 21.97 11.41
C THR A 278 4.79 23.34 10.84
N ASP A 279 5.71 24.30 11.00
CA ASP A 279 5.61 25.63 10.39
C ASP A 279 6.51 25.72 9.16
N SER A 280 5.88 25.64 8.00
CA SER A 280 6.53 25.75 6.70
C SER A 280 6.22 27.08 6.01
N ARG A 281 5.65 28.08 6.71
CA ARG A 281 5.25 29.36 6.09
C ARG A 281 6.40 30.16 5.48
N LYS A 282 7.64 29.91 5.94
CA LYS A 282 8.86 30.54 5.43
C LYS A 282 9.60 29.69 4.40
N VAL A 283 9.09 28.49 4.10
CA VAL A 283 9.65 27.59 3.09
C VAL A 283 9.14 28.05 1.73
N LYS A 284 10.05 28.13 0.75
CA LYS A 284 9.67 28.48 -0.63
C LYS A 284 9.02 27.29 -1.31
N ASP A 285 8.00 27.57 -2.13
CA ASP A 285 7.39 26.55 -2.98
C ASP A 285 8.42 26.02 -3.98
N LEU A 286 8.52 24.68 -4.05
CA LEU A 286 9.28 23.99 -5.09
C LEU A 286 8.31 23.54 -6.16
N TRP A 287 8.51 24.02 -7.38
CA TRP A 287 7.67 23.68 -8.52
C TRP A 287 8.21 22.42 -9.19
N VAL A 288 7.43 21.35 -9.19
CA VAL A 288 7.68 20.21 -10.06
C VAL A 288 7.24 20.62 -11.47
N ILE A 289 8.20 20.85 -12.35
CA ILE A 289 7.91 21.05 -13.77
C ILE A 289 7.64 19.67 -14.37
N ASN A 290 6.37 19.39 -14.68
CA ASN A 290 6.03 18.19 -15.44
C ASN A 290 6.47 18.38 -16.90
N SER A 291 7.69 17.95 -17.21
CA SER A 291 8.28 18.03 -18.56
C SER A 291 7.73 16.97 -19.54
N VAL A 292 6.83 16.08 -19.09
CA VAL A 292 6.16 15.10 -19.95
C VAL A 292 4.68 15.45 -20.07
N THR A 293 4.43 16.47 -20.88
CA THR A 293 3.14 16.64 -21.57
C THR A 293 3.49 16.85 -23.05
N PRO A 294 2.85 16.16 -24.01
CA PRO A 294 3.11 16.35 -25.44
C PRO A 294 2.79 17.78 -25.91
#